data_AF-A0A2V6DZU2-F1
#
_entry.id   AF-A0A2V6DZU2-F1
#
_cell.length_a   1.000
_cell.length_b   1.000
_cell.length_c   1.000
_cell.angle_alpha   90.00
_cell.angle_beta   90.00
_cell.angle_gamma   90.00
#
_symmetry.space_group_name_H-M   'P 1'
#
loop_
_entity.id
_entity.type
_entity.pdbx_description
1 polymer ?
#
loop_
_entity_poly.entity_id
_entity_poly.type
_entity_poly.pdbx_seq_one_letter_code
_entity_poly.pdbx_strand_id
1 'polypeptide(L)'
;MKLICVAGFLLIFAELSFANSFQDDSHYVGLGPRTGYYVVRDGSRLSHQLGVDDGPYVDTADPLRHGYGADVLAFRFNQAGRLIAAPVYIANAQLNEFYTRRIGSLIRGRTTVRDVQTLFGHAQSISRRPDGFVYYYTLDVFNPFEQFGGGRR
;
A
#
# COMPACT_ATOMS: atom_id res chain seq x y z
N MET A 1 -7.76 -62.33 -33.81
CA MET A 1 -8.89 -61.38 -33.63
C MET A 1 -8.64 -60.53 -32.41
N LYS A 2 -8.53 -59.21 -32.67
CA LYS A 2 -8.87 -58.05 -31.83
C LYS A 2 -8.01 -57.78 -30.57
N LEU A 3 -7.08 -56.81 -30.61
CA LEU A 3 -7.23 -55.32 -30.57
C LEU A 3 -7.07 -54.84 -29.11
N ILE A 4 -6.03 -54.05 -28.77
CA ILE A 4 -6.04 -52.59 -28.41
C ILE A 4 -4.86 -52.44 -27.42
N CYS A 5 -4.08 -51.38 -27.27
CA CYS A 5 -3.76 -50.16 -28.00
C CYS A 5 -2.50 -49.59 -27.34
N VAL A 6 -1.67 -48.96 -28.15
CA VAL A 6 -0.84 -47.77 -27.89
C VAL A 6 -0.79 -47.28 -26.43
N ALA A 7 0.38 -47.38 -25.79
CA ALA A 7 0.73 -46.56 -24.64
C ALA A 7 1.74 -45.49 -25.09
N GLY A 8 1.20 -44.34 -25.48
CA GLY A 8 1.98 -43.17 -25.87
C GLY A 8 2.75 -42.60 -24.68
N PHE A 9 4.05 -42.40 -24.89
CA PHE A 9 4.93 -41.70 -23.98
C PHE A 9 4.65 -40.20 -24.12
N LEU A 10 3.87 -39.63 -23.19
CA LEU A 10 3.58 -38.20 -23.13
C LEU A 10 3.72 -37.76 -21.67
N LEU A 11 4.97 -37.59 -21.23
CA LEU A 11 5.28 -36.90 -19.98
C LEU A 11 5.07 -35.41 -20.24
N ILE A 12 3.85 -34.96 -19.95
CA ILE A 12 3.47 -33.56 -19.89
C ILE A 12 4.32 -32.94 -18.77
N PHE A 13 5.24 -32.05 -19.14
CA PHE A 13 5.80 -31.08 -18.20
C PHE A 13 4.64 -30.23 -17.70
N ALA A 14 4.14 -30.53 -16.50
CA ALA A 14 3.29 -29.62 -15.78
C ALA A 14 4.16 -28.42 -15.39
N GLU A 15 4.14 -27.38 -16.22
CA GLU A 15 4.50 -26.05 -15.75
C GLU A 15 3.51 -25.69 -14.64
N LEU A 16 3.90 -26.00 -13.40
CA LEU A 16 3.33 -25.35 -12.24
C LEU A 16 3.76 -23.89 -12.33
N SER A 17 2.98 -23.11 -13.06
CA SER A 17 2.99 -21.65 -12.97
C SER A 17 2.59 -21.31 -11.54
N PHE A 18 3.56 -21.26 -10.63
CA PHE A 18 3.44 -20.51 -9.39
C PHE A 18 3.48 -19.02 -9.74
N ALA A 19 2.43 -18.57 -10.43
CA ALA A 19 2.18 -17.18 -10.75
C ALA A 19 0.89 -16.76 -10.04
N ASN A 20 0.82 -16.97 -8.73
CA ASN A 20 0.12 -15.99 -7.88
C ASN A 20 1.00 -14.74 -7.86
N SER A 21 1.09 -14.06 -9.01
CA SER A 21 1.47 -12.65 -9.03
C SER A 21 0.41 -11.96 -8.17
N PHE A 22 0.74 -11.71 -6.90
CA PHE A 22 0.05 -10.73 -6.07
C PHE A 22 -0.19 -9.50 -6.95
N GLN A 23 -1.43 -9.31 -7.38
CA GLN A 23 -1.71 -8.34 -8.42
C GLN A 23 -1.58 -6.95 -7.81
N ASP A 24 -0.61 -6.18 -8.29
CA ASP A 24 -0.40 -4.80 -7.85
C ASP A 24 -1.63 -3.97 -8.22
N ASP A 25 -2.44 -3.64 -7.20
CA ASP A 25 -3.63 -2.83 -7.30
C ASP A 25 -3.36 -1.35 -6.97
N SER A 26 -2.08 -0.95 -6.94
CA SER A 26 -1.68 0.43 -6.71
C SER A 26 -2.22 1.36 -7.80
N HIS A 27 -2.91 2.43 -7.42
CA HIS A 27 -3.53 3.36 -8.36
C HIS A 27 -3.69 4.77 -7.79
N TYR A 28 -4.03 5.71 -8.68
CA TYR A 28 -4.38 7.08 -8.29
C TYR A 28 -5.90 7.25 -8.24
N VAL A 29 -6.39 7.88 -7.17
CA VAL A 29 -7.80 8.28 -7.01
C VAL A 29 -7.90 9.79 -7.20
N GLY A 30 -8.45 10.21 -8.34
CA GLY A 30 -8.68 11.62 -8.64
C GLY A 30 -10.00 12.13 -8.07
N LEU A 31 -9.97 13.25 -7.33
CA LEU A 31 -11.15 13.93 -6.78
C LEU A 31 -11.34 15.34 -7.35
N GLY A 32 -10.36 15.83 -8.11
CA GLY A 32 -10.35 17.15 -8.74
C GLY A 32 -8.97 17.51 -9.28
N PRO A 33 -8.77 18.73 -9.82
CA PRO A 33 -7.52 19.12 -10.47
C PRO A 33 -6.29 19.10 -9.56
N ARG A 34 -6.48 19.24 -8.25
CA ARG A 34 -5.43 19.29 -7.22
C ARG A 34 -5.76 18.46 -5.97
N THR A 35 -6.82 17.67 -6.04
CA THR A 35 -7.34 16.86 -4.95
C THR A 35 -7.40 15.40 -5.41
N GLY A 36 -7.02 14.50 -4.53
CA GLY A 36 -6.83 13.09 -4.84
C GLY A 36 -5.66 12.52 -4.05
N TYR A 37 -5.49 11.21 -4.14
CA TYR A 37 -4.47 10.47 -3.39
C TYR A 37 -4.08 9.20 -4.15
N TYR A 38 -2.92 8.65 -3.82
CA TYR A 38 -2.51 7.34 -4.27
C TYR A 38 -2.89 6.29 -3.23
N VAL A 39 -3.35 5.14 -3.70
CA VAL A 39 -3.41 3.91 -2.92
C VAL A 39 -2.29 3.03 -3.45
N VAL A 40 -1.42 2.55 -2.58
CA VAL A 40 -0.31 1.69 -2.97
C VAL A 40 -0.16 0.51 -2.03
N ARG A 41 0.38 -0.58 -2.56
CA ARG A 41 0.94 -1.66 -1.75
C ARG A 41 2.39 -1.34 -1.41
N ASP A 42 2.85 -1.80 -0.25
CA ASP A 42 4.26 -1.72 0.09
C ASP A 42 5.11 -2.54 -0.90
N GLY A 43 6.28 -2.00 -1.27
CA GLY A 43 7.16 -2.61 -2.28
C GLY A 43 6.62 -2.62 -3.72
N SER A 44 5.49 -1.95 -4.00
CA SER A 44 4.96 -1.86 -5.36
C SER A 44 5.82 -0.95 -6.24
N ARG A 45 5.74 -1.11 -7.57
CA ARG A 45 6.45 -0.19 -8.48
C ARG A 45 6.04 1.25 -8.24
N LEU A 46 4.77 1.48 -7.91
CA LEU A 46 4.26 2.82 -7.66
C LEU A 46 4.74 3.38 -6.31
N SER A 47 4.88 2.55 -5.25
CA SER A 47 5.46 3.01 -3.97
C SER A 47 6.89 3.53 -4.18
N HIS A 48 7.70 2.77 -4.92
CA HIS A 48 9.07 3.14 -5.26
C HIS A 48 9.15 4.44 -6.08
N GLN A 49 8.30 4.58 -7.10
CA GLN A 49 8.23 5.80 -7.92
C GLN A 49 7.81 7.04 -7.12
N LEU A 50 6.94 6.86 -6.12
CA LEU A 50 6.51 7.92 -5.22
C LEU A 50 7.53 8.22 -4.12
N GLY A 51 8.53 7.34 -3.93
CA GLY A 51 9.61 7.47 -2.96
C GLY A 51 9.14 7.36 -1.51
N VAL A 52 8.16 6.48 -1.26
CA VAL A 52 7.51 6.30 0.05
C VAL A 52 7.98 5.04 0.80
N ASP A 53 9.03 4.38 0.31
CA ASP A 53 9.55 3.11 0.85
C ASP A 53 10.08 3.21 2.29
N ASP A 54 10.40 4.42 2.77
CA ASP A 54 10.82 4.64 4.16
C ASP A 54 9.64 4.61 5.16
N GLY A 55 8.42 4.35 4.68
CA GLY A 55 7.23 4.28 5.52
C GLY A 55 7.26 3.09 6.47
N PRO A 56 6.89 3.26 7.76
CA PRO A 56 6.88 2.17 8.75
C PRO A 56 5.66 1.25 8.56
N TYR A 57 5.51 0.68 7.36
CA TYR A 57 4.45 -0.26 7.02
C TYR A 57 4.67 -1.60 7.73
N VAL A 58 3.56 -2.25 8.09
CA VAL A 58 3.58 -3.59 8.65
C VAL A 58 2.47 -4.41 8.02
N ASP A 59 2.86 -5.56 7.49
CA ASP A 59 1.94 -6.52 6.90
C ASP A 59 1.11 -7.24 7.98
N THR A 60 -0.21 -7.23 7.82
CA THR A 60 -1.15 -8.03 8.63
C THR A 60 -1.01 -9.53 8.40
N ALA A 61 -0.49 -9.96 7.25
CA ALA A 61 -0.25 -11.36 6.94
C ALA A 61 1.04 -11.92 7.58
N ASP A 62 1.82 -11.09 8.30
CA ASP A 62 2.97 -11.55 9.07
C ASP A 62 2.50 -12.58 10.14
N PRO A 63 2.96 -13.86 10.05
CA PRO A 63 2.52 -14.91 10.96
C PRO A 63 2.81 -14.62 12.44
N LEU A 64 3.82 -13.78 12.71
CA LEU A 64 4.21 -13.40 14.06
C LEU A 64 3.30 -12.34 14.67
N ARG A 65 2.45 -11.70 13.85
CA ARG A 65 1.63 -10.56 14.25
C ARG A 65 0.15 -10.88 14.32
N HIS A 66 -0.26 -12.12 14.02
CA HIS A 66 -1.62 -12.63 14.26
C HIS A 66 -2.73 -11.71 13.70
N GLY A 67 -2.53 -11.16 12.51
CA GLY A 67 -3.46 -10.23 11.86
C GLY A 67 -3.32 -8.77 12.27
N TYR A 68 -2.44 -8.43 13.20
CA TYR A 68 -2.10 -7.04 13.50
C TYR A 68 -1.05 -6.51 12.52
N GLY A 69 -1.33 -5.36 11.95
CA GLY A 69 -0.44 -4.67 11.02
C GLY A 69 -0.57 -3.17 11.14
N ALA A 70 0.04 -2.48 10.19
CA ALA A 70 0.02 -1.04 10.17
C ALA A 70 0.01 -0.52 8.74
N ASP A 71 -1.06 0.21 8.44
CA ASP A 71 -1.17 1.03 7.25
C ASP A 71 -0.37 2.33 7.43
N VAL A 72 -0.01 2.99 6.33
CA VAL A 72 0.77 4.24 6.38
C VAL A 72 0.17 5.31 5.48
N LEU A 73 0.02 6.52 6.02
CA LEU A 73 -0.20 7.72 5.22
C LEU A 73 1.12 8.45 5.04
N ALA A 74 1.48 8.78 3.81
CA ALA A 74 2.68 9.55 3.49
C ALA A 74 2.32 10.89 2.84
N PHE A 75 2.94 11.96 3.32
CA PHE A 75 2.72 13.33 2.85
C PHE A 75 4.05 13.98 2.50
N ARG A 76 4.25 14.29 1.21
CA ARG A 76 5.46 14.95 0.73
C ARG A 76 5.31 16.46 0.72
N PHE A 77 6.16 17.15 1.46
CA PHE A 77 6.22 18.59 1.56
C PHE A 77 7.51 19.14 0.95
N ASN A 78 7.46 20.36 0.44
CA ASN A 78 8.68 21.10 0.15
C ASN A 78 9.33 21.67 1.43
N GLN A 79 10.47 22.32 1.27
CA GLN A 79 11.18 22.99 2.35
C GLN A 79 10.34 24.05 3.09
N ALA A 80 9.35 24.66 2.42
CA ALA A 80 8.42 25.62 3.02
C ALA A 80 7.22 24.97 3.74
N GLY A 81 7.18 23.63 3.82
CA GLY A 81 6.11 22.88 4.48
C GLY A 81 4.78 22.87 3.71
N ARG A 82 4.79 23.06 2.39
CA ARG A 82 3.60 22.93 1.53
C ARG A 82 3.59 21.58 0.83
N LEU A 83 2.42 20.95 0.80
CA LEU A 83 2.21 19.64 0.17
C LEU A 83 2.48 19.76 -1.33
N ILE A 84 3.46 19.03 -1.86
CA ILE A 84 3.89 19.11 -3.27
C ILE A 84 3.49 17.92 -4.13
N ALA A 85 3.13 16.80 -3.50
CA ALA A 85 2.57 15.63 -4.19
C ALA A 85 1.17 15.32 -3.65
N ALA A 86 0.43 14.46 -4.36
CA ALA A 86 -0.78 13.90 -3.76
C ALA A 86 -0.38 13.02 -2.55
N PRO A 87 -1.21 12.97 -1.49
CA PRO A 87 -1.00 12.04 -0.38
C PRO A 87 -0.94 10.59 -0.88
N VAL A 88 -0.23 9.74 -0.15
CA VAL A 88 -0.13 8.31 -0.44
C VAL A 88 -0.67 7.54 0.75
N TYR A 89 -1.54 6.57 0.48
CA TYR A 89 -2.03 5.60 1.45
C TYR A 89 -1.41 4.24 1.07
N ILE A 90 -0.43 3.80 1.86
CA ILE A 90 0.14 2.45 1.80
C ILE A 90 -0.78 1.54 2.63
N ALA A 91 -1.54 0.68 1.98
CA ALA A 91 -2.58 -0.12 2.61
C ALA A 91 -2.28 -1.61 2.51
N ASN A 92 -2.65 -2.36 3.55
CA ASN A 92 -2.58 -3.81 3.57
C ASN A 92 -3.54 -4.44 2.55
N ALA A 93 -4.84 -4.27 2.81
CA ALA A 93 -5.90 -4.90 2.03
C ALA A 93 -7.19 -4.07 1.98
N GLN A 94 -7.59 -3.46 3.12
CA GLN A 94 -8.82 -2.69 3.19
C GLN A 94 -8.54 -1.22 3.48
N LEU A 95 -9.00 -0.34 2.58
CA LEU A 95 -8.92 1.08 2.78
C LEU A 95 -9.88 1.54 3.87
N ASN A 96 -9.39 2.39 4.75
CA ASN A 96 -10.21 3.01 5.77
C ASN A 96 -10.84 4.32 5.26
N GLU A 97 -12.18 4.35 5.15
CA GLU A 97 -12.95 5.48 4.64
C GLU A 97 -12.76 6.79 5.43
N PHE A 98 -12.45 6.71 6.71
CA PHE A 98 -12.19 7.88 7.53
C PHE A 98 -10.91 8.59 7.05
N TYR A 99 -9.86 7.81 6.76
CA TYR A 99 -8.59 8.36 6.28
C TYR A 99 -8.65 8.74 4.81
N THR A 100 -9.27 7.94 3.93
CA THR A 100 -9.38 8.28 2.50
C THR A 100 -10.17 9.57 2.27
N ARG A 101 -11.24 9.84 3.05
CA ARG A 101 -11.95 11.11 3.00
C ARG A 101 -11.09 12.29 3.43
N ARG A 102 -10.31 12.14 4.51
CA ARG A 102 -9.44 13.22 5.02
C ARG A 102 -8.31 13.54 4.05
N ILE A 103 -7.60 12.54 3.54
CA ILE A 103 -6.52 12.77 2.57
C ILE A 103 -7.07 13.32 1.24
N GLY A 104 -8.28 12.91 0.84
CA GLY A 104 -8.95 13.42 -0.35
C GLY A 104 -9.33 14.91 -0.27
N SER A 105 -9.46 15.46 0.93
CA SER A 105 -9.73 16.89 1.14
C SER A 105 -8.50 17.78 0.98
N LEU A 106 -7.29 17.20 0.94
CA LEU A 106 -6.05 17.95 0.86
C LEU A 106 -5.83 18.48 -0.55
N ILE A 107 -5.37 19.72 -0.64
CA ILE A 107 -5.15 20.42 -1.90
C ILE A 107 -3.65 20.53 -2.14
N ARG A 108 -3.15 19.80 -3.12
CA ARG A 108 -1.75 19.87 -3.55
C ARG A 108 -1.37 21.31 -3.91
N GLY A 109 -0.24 21.75 -3.38
CA GLY A 109 0.29 23.09 -3.52
C GLY A 109 -0.38 24.14 -2.62
N ARG A 110 -1.38 23.80 -1.80
CA ARG A 110 -2.01 24.73 -0.83
C ARG A 110 -1.91 24.24 0.60
N THR A 111 -2.26 22.97 0.83
CA THR A 111 -2.19 22.34 2.16
C THR A 111 -0.79 22.43 2.74
N THR A 112 -0.71 22.82 4.01
CA THR A 112 0.54 22.95 4.77
C THR A 112 0.74 21.80 5.74
N VAL A 113 1.94 21.67 6.29
CA VAL A 113 2.24 20.76 7.40
C VAL A 113 1.27 20.97 8.57
N ARG A 114 0.96 22.23 8.90
CA ARG A 114 0.05 22.54 10.02
C ARG A 114 -1.36 22.01 9.77
N ASP A 115 -1.85 22.10 8.54
CA ASP A 115 -3.16 21.58 8.17
C ASP A 115 -3.21 20.05 8.32
N VAL A 116 -2.17 19.36 7.82
CA VAL A 116 -2.04 17.90 7.97
C VAL A 116 -1.94 17.51 9.44
N GLN A 117 -1.15 18.23 10.23
CA GLN A 117 -1.05 17.95 11.66
C GLN A 117 -2.35 18.19 12.42
N THR A 118 -3.17 19.15 11.98
CA THR A 118 -4.51 19.37 12.54
C THR A 118 -5.44 18.18 12.27
N LEU A 119 -5.28 17.52 11.13
CA LEU A 119 -6.12 16.40 10.71
C LEU A 119 -5.66 15.05 11.24
N PHE A 120 -4.36 14.83 11.40
CA PHE A 120 -3.77 13.51 11.69
C PHE A 120 -2.89 13.49 12.95
N GLY A 121 -2.66 14.64 13.59
CA GLY A 121 -1.75 14.77 14.73
C GLY A 121 -0.29 14.86 14.31
N HIS A 122 0.61 14.36 15.16
CA HIS A 122 2.04 14.35 14.88
C HIS A 122 2.44 13.15 14.02
N ALA A 123 3.31 13.39 13.05
CA ALA A 123 3.91 12.32 12.25
C ALA A 123 4.82 11.45 13.15
N GLN A 124 4.74 10.14 12.96
CA GLN A 124 5.54 9.15 13.69
C GLN A 124 6.95 9.02 13.10
N SER A 125 7.12 9.28 11.81
CA SER A 125 8.42 9.25 11.13
C SER A 125 8.54 10.34 10.07
N ILE A 126 9.78 10.76 9.80
CA ILE A 126 10.12 11.81 8.85
C ILE A 126 11.31 11.34 8.01
N SER A 127 11.15 11.35 6.68
CA SER A 127 12.27 11.16 5.74
C SER A 127 12.66 12.49 5.11
N ARG A 128 13.93 12.88 5.22
CA ARG A 128 14.47 14.13 4.64
C ARG A 128 14.86 13.89 3.19
N ARG A 129 14.55 14.86 2.32
CA ARG A 129 14.86 14.84 0.88
C ARG A 129 15.48 16.18 0.46
N PRO A 130 16.26 16.24 -0.63
CA PRO A 130 16.83 17.52 -1.10
C PRO A 130 15.77 18.60 -1.38
N ASP A 131 14.60 18.19 -1.88
CA ASP A 131 13.49 19.08 -2.23
C ASP A 131 12.50 19.31 -1.06
N GLY A 132 12.71 18.67 0.09
CA GLY A 132 11.85 18.82 1.25
C GLY A 132 11.86 17.60 2.17
N PHE A 133 10.69 17.05 2.48
CA PHE A 133 10.59 15.91 3.39
C PHE A 133 9.26 15.18 3.22
N VAL A 134 9.23 13.93 3.68
CA VAL A 134 8.02 13.10 3.75
C VAL A 134 7.68 12.86 5.21
N TYR A 135 6.43 13.13 5.58
CA TYR A 135 5.88 12.73 6.88
C TYR A 135 5.12 11.43 6.71
N TYR A 136 5.35 10.51 7.64
CA TYR A 136 4.66 9.23 7.70
C TYR A 136 3.79 9.16 8.95
N TYR A 137 2.56 8.70 8.73
CA TYR A 137 1.58 8.45 9.77
C TYR A 137 1.18 6.99 9.79
N THR A 138 1.47 6.31 10.88
CA THR A 138 1.14 4.90 11.07
C THR A 138 -0.28 4.77 11.58
N LEU A 139 -1.05 3.86 10.98
CA LEU A 139 -2.42 3.55 11.34
C LEU A 139 -2.48 2.08 11.74
N ASP A 140 -2.80 1.79 13.00
CA ASP A 140 -2.94 0.41 13.45
C ASP A 140 -4.11 -0.26 12.75
N VAL A 141 -3.87 -1.44 12.18
CA VAL A 141 -4.87 -2.23 11.47
C VAL A 141 -4.92 -3.63 12.06
N PHE A 142 -6.12 -4.17 12.16
CA PHE A 142 -6.36 -5.55 12.53
C PHE A 142 -7.18 -6.24 11.45
N ASN A 143 -6.64 -7.31 10.88
CA ASN A 143 -7.31 -8.19 9.94
C ASN A 143 -7.60 -9.54 10.62
N PRO A 144 -8.86 -9.81 11.03
CA PRO A 144 -9.22 -11.04 11.72
C PRO A 144 -9.07 -12.29 10.84
N PHE A 145 -9.04 -12.16 9.52
CA PHE A 145 -8.87 -13.31 8.63
C PHE A 145 -7.45 -13.88 8.68
N GLU A 146 -6.45 -13.01 8.89
CA GLU A 146 -5.04 -13.40 9.04
C GLU A 146 -4.73 -13.97 10.44
N GLN A 147 -5.57 -13.68 11.44
CA GLN A 147 -5.45 -14.26 12.78
C GLN A 147 -5.59 -15.79 12.76
N PHE A 148 -6.45 -16.32 11.89
CA PHE A 148 -6.77 -17.75 11.81
C PHE A 148 -6.19 -18.43 10.55
N GLY A 149 -5.70 -17.64 9.57
CA GLY A 149 -5.25 -18.11 8.26
C GLY A 149 -3.94 -18.93 8.24
N GLY A 150 -3.12 -18.87 9.29
CA GLY A 150 -1.90 -19.67 9.41
C GLY A 150 -2.13 -21.17 9.62
N GLY A 151 -3.38 -21.60 9.82
CA GLY A 151 -3.78 -22.99 10.02
C GLY A 151 -4.80 -23.47 8.99
N ARG A 152 -4.30 -24.11 7.92
CA ARG A 152 -5.04 -24.96 6.96
C ARG A 152 -5.97 -24.24 5.96
N ARG A 153 -5.60 -24.32 4.68
CA ARG A 153 -6.19 -25.27 3.72
C ARG A 153 -5.21 -25.61 2.63
#